data_AF-A0A1V6EZ38-F1
#
_entry.id   AF-A0A1V6EZ38-F1
#
_cell.length_a   1.000
_cell.length_b   1.000
_cell.length_c   1.000
_cell.angle_alpha   90.00
_cell.angle_beta   90.00
_cell.angle_gamma   90.00
#
_symmetry.space_group_name_H-M   'P 1'
#
loop_
_entity.id
_entity.type
_entity.pdbx_description
1 polymer ?
#
loop_
_entity_poly.entity_id
_entity_poly.type
_entity_poly.pdbx_seq_one_letter_code
_entity_poly.pdbx_strand_id
1 'polypeptide(L)'
;MKYYRLQKISEGSIQLEAGKQEPVSGPTAVGTGQAKGPEIELSKLIDILNERFGTEFKPGDQLFFESIREDAVADDGLRQAALANTMENFGFVFSKALESLFIDRMDQNEEITSKFMNENQFRDAVSRHLLKEVYHQIRQGHPDTV
;
A
#
# COMPACT_ATOMS: atom_id res chain seq x y z
N MET A 1 -38.69 2.28 0.05
CA MET A 1 -38.28 2.46 1.46
C MET A 1 -38.34 1.10 2.14
N LYS A 2 -37.23 0.59 2.69
CA LYS A 2 -37.14 -0.76 3.29
C LYS A 2 -36.87 -0.62 4.79
N TYR A 3 -37.75 -1.16 5.62
CA TYR A 3 -37.63 -1.17 7.07
C TYR A 3 -37.07 -2.52 7.51
N TYR A 4 -36.07 -2.51 8.39
CA TYR A 4 -35.56 -3.72 9.04
C TYR A 4 -36.18 -3.83 10.44
N ARG A 5 -36.77 -4.99 10.76
CA ARG A 5 -37.23 -5.33 12.11
C ARG A 5 -36.37 -6.48 12.63
N LEU A 6 -35.60 -6.23 13.68
CA LEU A 6 -34.87 -7.26 14.42
C LEU A 6 -35.81 -7.87 15.46
N GLN A 7 -36.02 -9.19 15.40
CA GLN A 7 -36.67 -9.96 16.48
C GLN A 7 -35.60 -10.54 17.41
N LYS A 8 -35.68 -10.16 18.69
CA LYS A 8 -34.91 -10.72 19.81
C LYS A 8 -35.42 -12.15 20.07
N ILE A 9 -34.57 -13.16 19.90
CA ILE A 9 -34.86 -14.54 20.29
C ILE A 9 -33.83 -15.02 21.30
N SER A 10 -34.34 -15.32 22.49
CA SER A 10 -33.72 -16.07 23.59
C SER A 10 -32.78 -15.33 24.55
N GLU A 11 -33.24 -15.19 25.79
CA GLU A 11 -32.41 -15.07 26.99
C GLU A 11 -32.24 -16.48 27.58
N GLY A 12 -31.02 -17.01 27.53
CA GLY A 12 -30.66 -18.29 28.14
C GLY A 12 -29.56 -18.07 29.17
N SER A 13 -29.90 -18.26 30.44
CA SER A 13 -28.96 -18.23 31.57
C SER A 13 -28.03 -19.44 31.54
N ILE A 14 -26.71 -19.21 31.47
CA ILE A 14 -25.71 -20.29 31.60
C ILE A 14 -25.30 -20.39 33.07
N GLN A 15 -25.66 -21.49 33.73
CA GLN A 15 -25.10 -21.88 35.02
C GLN A 15 -23.70 -22.46 34.82
N LEU A 16 -22.75 -22.00 35.63
CA LEU A 16 -21.34 -22.38 35.62
C LEU A 16 -21.13 -23.57 36.58
N GLU A 17 -20.70 -24.71 36.04
CA GLU A 17 -20.13 -25.82 36.82
C GLU A 17 -18.59 -25.72 36.79
N ALA A 18 -17.97 -25.90 37.95
CA ALA A 18 -16.54 -25.66 38.17
C ALA A 18 -15.71 -26.94 37.98
N GLY A 19 -14.61 -26.82 37.21
CA GLY A 19 -13.44 -27.67 37.40
C GLY A 19 -13.05 -28.55 36.21
N LYS A 20 -12.13 -28.03 35.38
CA LYS A 20 -10.91 -28.71 34.92
C LYS A 20 -10.00 -27.68 34.24
N GLN A 21 -8.80 -27.49 34.80
CA GLN A 21 -7.76 -26.64 34.25
C GLN A 21 -6.99 -27.42 33.17
N GLU A 22 -7.25 -27.10 31.91
CA GLU A 22 -6.27 -27.34 30.84
C GLU A 22 -5.44 -26.06 30.65
N PRO A 23 -4.10 -26.14 30.51
CA PRO A 23 -3.30 -24.97 30.17
C PRO A 23 -3.56 -24.64 28.70
N VAL A 24 -4.50 -23.72 28.46
CA VAL A 24 -4.71 -23.13 27.14
C VAL A 24 -3.55 -22.16 26.91
N SER A 25 -2.69 -22.46 25.94
CA SER A 25 -1.63 -21.56 25.50
C SER A 25 -2.25 -20.24 25.08
N GLY A 26 -2.00 -19.18 25.87
CA GLY A 26 -2.46 -17.84 25.54
C GLY A 26 -1.87 -17.40 24.20
N PRO A 27 -2.65 -16.79 23.29
CA PRO A 27 -2.08 -16.12 22.14
C PRO A 27 -1.24 -14.93 22.59
N THR A 28 0.07 -14.99 22.42
CA THR A 28 1.01 -13.87 22.60
C THR A 28 0.97 -12.94 21.38
N ALA A 29 -0.22 -12.49 21.01
CA ALA A 29 -0.41 -11.55 19.93
C ALA A 29 -1.44 -10.52 20.37
N VAL A 30 -1.01 -9.57 21.21
CA VAL A 30 -1.73 -8.32 21.33
C VAL A 30 -1.54 -7.57 20.02
N GLY A 31 -2.48 -7.80 19.10
CA GLY A 31 -2.66 -6.96 17.94
C GLY A 31 -3.07 -5.58 18.41
N THR A 32 -2.13 -4.64 18.44
CA THR A 32 -2.47 -3.23 18.26
C THR A 32 -2.61 -2.98 16.76
N GLY A 33 -3.62 -3.60 16.17
CA GLY A 33 -4.11 -3.20 14.86
C GLY A 33 -4.70 -1.81 15.05
N GLN A 34 -3.90 -0.77 14.82
CA GLN A 34 -4.48 0.50 14.43
C GLN A 34 -5.36 0.18 13.23
N ALA A 35 -6.65 0.49 13.35
CA ALA A 35 -7.53 0.49 12.21
C ALA A 35 -6.94 1.50 11.23
N LYS A 36 -6.18 1.00 10.25
CA LYS A 36 -5.80 1.79 9.09
C LYS A 36 -7.13 2.24 8.50
N GLY A 37 -7.41 3.55 8.60
CA GLY A 37 -8.51 4.17 7.84
C GLY A 37 -8.38 3.69 6.39
N PRO A 38 -9.50 3.53 5.65
CA PRO A 38 -9.59 2.65 4.48
C PRO A 38 -8.37 2.84 3.60
N GLU A 39 -7.38 1.96 3.80
CA GLU A 39 -6.15 1.94 3.05
C GLU A 39 -6.64 1.36 1.74
N ILE A 40 -7.00 2.25 0.81
CA ILE A 40 -7.25 1.84 -0.54
C ILE A 40 -5.92 1.27 -0.99
N GLU A 41 -5.82 -0.06 -0.97
CA GLU A 41 -4.66 -0.77 -1.50
C GLU A 41 -4.37 -0.19 -2.87
N LEU A 42 -3.13 0.20 -3.15
CA LEU A 42 -2.81 0.90 -4.40
C LEU A 42 -3.13 0.07 -5.65
N SER A 43 -3.21 -1.26 -5.53
CA SER A 43 -3.78 -2.13 -6.57
C SER A 43 -5.21 -1.69 -6.95
N LYS A 44 -6.06 -1.41 -5.96
CA LYS A 44 -7.40 -0.86 -6.18
C LYS A 44 -7.38 0.55 -6.78
N LEU A 45 -6.36 1.36 -6.47
CA LEU A 45 -6.22 2.68 -7.09
C LEU A 45 -5.97 2.56 -8.60
N ILE A 46 -5.05 1.69 -9.02
CA ILE A 46 -4.78 1.45 -10.44
C ILE A 46 -6.04 0.97 -11.17
N ASP A 47 -6.78 0.02 -10.59
CA ASP A 47 -8.03 -0.47 -11.15
C ASP A 47 -9.06 0.67 -11.31
N ILE A 48 -9.25 1.49 -10.27
CA ILE A 48 -10.15 2.65 -10.31
C ILE A 48 -9.73 3.65 -11.39
N LEU A 49 -8.44 3.92 -11.55
CA LEU A 49 -7.94 4.86 -12.55
C LEU A 49 -8.19 4.34 -13.97
N ASN A 50 -7.88 3.06 -14.22
CA ASN A 50 -8.11 2.41 -15.50
C ASN A 50 -9.59 2.39 -15.88
N GLU A 51 -10.48 2.00 -14.95
CA GLU A 51 -11.92 1.97 -15.19
C GLU A 51 -12.50 3.36 -15.42
N ARG A 52 -12.05 4.37 -14.66
CA ARG A 52 -12.63 5.72 -14.71
C ARG A 52 -12.12 6.55 -15.87
N PHE A 53 -10.83 6.44 -16.20
CA PHE A 53 -10.17 7.31 -17.16
C PHE A 53 -9.73 6.58 -18.43
N GLY A 54 -9.97 5.26 -18.54
CA GLY A 54 -9.58 4.47 -19.70
C GLY A 54 -8.06 4.35 -19.85
N THR A 55 -7.32 4.46 -18.74
CA THR A 55 -5.87 4.28 -18.74
C THR A 55 -5.47 2.81 -18.83
N GLU A 56 -4.23 2.55 -19.22
CA GLU A 56 -3.66 1.21 -19.33
C GLU A 56 -2.53 0.99 -18.31
N PHE A 57 -2.68 1.56 -17.11
CA PHE A 57 -1.69 1.37 -16.05
C PHE A 57 -1.62 -0.10 -15.66
N LYS A 58 -0.39 -0.59 -15.52
CA LYS A 58 -0.07 -1.97 -15.16
C LYS A 58 0.19 -2.05 -13.65
N PRO A 59 0.15 -3.26 -13.07
CA PRO A 59 0.57 -3.46 -11.68
C PRO A 59 1.99 -2.93 -11.39
N GLY A 60 2.88 -2.92 -12.39
CA GLY A 60 4.22 -2.32 -12.25
C GLY A 60 4.21 -0.81 -12.02
N ASP A 61 3.21 -0.09 -12.52
CA ASP A 61 3.07 1.36 -12.34
C ASP A 61 2.63 1.73 -10.92
N GLN A 62 2.22 0.74 -10.12
CA GLN A 62 1.87 0.92 -8.71
C GLN A 62 3.03 1.51 -7.90
N LEU A 63 4.26 1.13 -8.22
CA LEU A 63 5.45 1.62 -7.50
C LEU A 63 5.63 3.14 -7.65
N PHE A 64 5.21 3.72 -8.78
CA PHE A 64 5.27 5.16 -8.98
C PHE A 64 4.37 5.90 -7.98
N PHE A 65 3.09 5.52 -7.88
CA PHE A 65 2.17 6.14 -6.92
C PHE A 65 2.54 5.85 -5.47
N GLU A 66 3.11 4.67 -5.18
CA GLU A 66 3.60 4.35 -3.84
C GLU A 66 4.75 5.27 -3.44
N SER A 67 5.73 5.48 -4.32
CA SER A 67 6.84 6.41 -4.03
C SER A 67 6.34 7.83 -3.73
N ILE A 68 5.39 8.36 -4.51
CA ILE A 68 4.80 9.68 -4.27
C ILE A 68 4.15 9.74 -2.88
N ARG A 69 3.45 8.67 -2.48
CA ARG A 69 2.83 8.57 -1.15
C ARG A 69 3.90 8.57 -0.06
N GLU A 70 4.97 7.80 -0.22
CA GLU A 70 6.08 7.76 0.73
C GLU A 70 6.72 9.14 0.92
N ASP A 71 6.91 9.89 -0.17
CA ASP A 71 7.47 11.24 -0.11
C ASP A 71 6.54 12.22 0.59
N ALA A 72 5.25 12.15 0.29
CA ALA A 72 4.25 12.98 0.96
C ALA A 72 4.22 12.71 2.47
N VAL A 73 4.41 11.45 2.88
CA VAL A 73 4.47 11.05 4.29
C VAL A 73 5.78 11.48 4.93
N ALA A 74 6.88 11.54 4.18
CA ALA A 74 8.18 12.01 4.65
C ALA A 74 8.28 13.54 4.74
N ASP A 75 7.43 14.29 4.01
CA ASP A 75 7.43 15.75 4.01
C ASP A 75 6.96 16.32 5.36
N ASP A 76 7.87 16.99 6.06
CA ASP A 76 7.58 17.56 7.39
C ASP A 76 6.46 18.62 7.34
N GLY A 77 6.35 19.38 6.25
CA GLY A 77 5.31 20.39 6.08
C GLY A 77 3.91 19.75 6.02
N LEU A 78 3.75 18.70 5.22
CA LEU A 78 2.53 17.92 5.10
C LEU A 78 2.21 17.19 6.40
N ARG A 79 3.21 16.64 7.10
CA ARG A 79 3.00 16.02 8.40
C ARG A 79 2.46 17.01 9.43
N GLN A 80 3.07 18.19 9.54
CA GLN A 80 2.58 19.23 10.45
C GLN A 80 1.18 19.71 10.05
N ALA A 81 0.94 19.91 8.75
CA ALA A 81 -0.37 20.29 8.24
C ALA A 81 -1.45 19.24 8.58
N ALA A 82 -1.15 17.95 8.42
CA ALA A 82 -2.07 16.85 8.74
C ALA A 82 -2.39 16.77 10.25
N LEU A 83 -1.41 17.02 11.12
CA LEU A 83 -1.62 17.01 12.57
C LEU A 83 -2.38 18.24 13.08
N ALA A 84 -2.24 19.39 12.41
CA ALA A 84 -2.82 20.66 12.84
C ALA A 84 -4.21 20.94 12.25
N ASN A 85 -4.62 20.23 11.20
CA ASN A 85 -5.82 20.56 10.42
C ASN A 85 -6.80 19.39 10.31
N THR A 86 -8.06 19.70 10.01
CA THR A 86 -9.03 18.71 9.56
C THR A 86 -8.64 18.18 8.17
N MET A 87 -9.17 17.02 7.79
CA MET A 87 -8.93 16.42 6.46
C MET A 87 -9.25 17.38 5.30
N GLU A 88 -10.34 18.14 5.42
CA GLU A 88 -10.75 19.12 4.40
C GLU A 88 -9.71 20.23 4.24
N ASN A 89 -9.27 20.84 5.35
CA ASN A 89 -8.25 21.89 5.34
C ASN A 89 -6.88 21.38 4.88
N PHE A 90 -6.51 20.17 5.33
CA PHE A 90 -5.32 19.48 4.87
C PHE A 90 -5.36 19.22 3.37
N GLY A 91 -6.52 18.87 2.82
CA GLY A 91 -6.72 18.60 1.39
C GLY A 91 -6.21 19.73 0.50
N PHE A 92 -6.46 21.00 0.86
CA PHE A 92 -5.96 22.14 0.07
C PHE A 92 -4.43 22.23 0.06
N VAL A 93 -3.78 21.98 1.19
CA VAL A 93 -2.31 21.99 1.29
C VAL A 93 -1.73 20.80 0.54
N PHE A 94 -2.33 19.63 0.72
CA PHE A 94 -1.93 18.39 0.06
C PHE A 94 -2.04 18.49 -1.46
N SER A 95 -3.15 19.00 -2.01
CA SER A 95 -3.31 19.14 -3.46
C SER A 95 -2.21 19.99 -4.10
N LYS A 96 -1.80 21.09 -3.45
CA LYS A 96 -0.70 21.93 -3.94
C LYS A 96 0.64 21.21 -3.87
N ALA A 97 0.92 20.53 -2.75
CA ALA A 97 2.17 19.78 -2.59
C ALA A 97 2.24 18.58 -3.54
N LEU A 98 1.12 17.93 -3.81
CA LEU A 98 1.03 16.76 -4.66
C LEU A 98 1.56 17.04 -6.08
N GLU A 99 1.21 18.18 -6.67
CA GLU A 99 1.74 18.57 -7.99
C GLU A 99 3.28 18.64 -7.98
N SER A 100 3.87 19.25 -6.94
CA SER A 100 5.33 19.30 -6.78
C SER A 100 5.94 17.91 -6.60
N LEU A 101 5.32 17.05 -5.78
CA LEU A 101 5.79 15.68 -5.58
C LEU A 101 5.81 14.86 -6.88
N PHE A 102 4.81 15.04 -7.75
CA PHE A 102 4.81 14.39 -9.06
C PHE A 102 5.97 14.85 -9.95
N ILE A 103 6.26 16.16 -9.96
CA ILE A 103 7.38 16.72 -10.72
C ILE A 103 8.71 16.22 -10.16
N ASP A 104 8.90 16.31 -8.84
CA ASP A 104 10.12 15.87 -8.18
C ASP A 104 10.39 14.38 -8.42
N ARG A 105 9.35 13.54 -8.42
CA ARG A 105 9.49 12.11 -8.77
C ARG A 105 9.85 11.88 -10.23
N MET A 106 9.30 12.67 -11.15
CA MET A 106 9.67 12.60 -12.56
C MET A 106 11.15 12.93 -12.74
N ASP A 107 11.63 14.03 -12.14
CA ASP A 107 13.01 14.48 -12.22
C ASP A 107 13.99 13.46 -11.61
N GLN A 108 13.63 12.86 -10.48
CA GLN A 108 14.43 11.79 -9.86
C GLN A 108 14.50 10.53 -10.74
N ASN A 109 13.40 10.15 -11.38
CA ASN A 109 13.39 9.02 -12.31
C ASN A 109 14.23 9.31 -13.56
N GLU A 110 14.22 10.56 -14.04
CA GLU A 110 15.11 11.01 -15.12
C GLU A 110 16.58 10.93 -14.69
N GLU A 111 16.93 11.35 -13.47
CA GLU A 111 18.28 11.23 -12.94
C GLU A 111 18.76 9.78 -12.89
N ILE A 112 17.94 8.85 -12.37
CA ILE A 112 18.26 7.42 -12.34
C ILE A 112 18.50 6.88 -13.75
N THR A 113 17.64 7.28 -14.70
CA THR A 113 17.76 6.87 -16.11
C THR A 113 19.03 7.43 -16.74
N SER A 114 19.31 8.71 -16.53
CA SER A 114 20.52 9.38 -17.01
C SER A 114 21.77 8.70 -16.44
N LYS A 115 21.78 8.37 -15.15
CA LYS A 115 22.86 7.64 -14.49
C LYS A 115 23.08 6.27 -15.13
N PHE A 116 22.00 5.54 -15.41
CA PHE A 116 22.07 4.26 -16.11
C PHE A 116 22.68 4.36 -17.51
N MET A 117 22.36 5.42 -18.26
CA MET A 117 22.86 5.61 -19.61
C MET A 117 24.32 6.07 -19.66
N ASN A 118 24.74 6.89 -18.68
CA ASN A 118 26.03 7.59 -18.71
C ASN A 118 27.13 6.91 -17.87
N GLU A 119 26.77 6.17 -16.82
CA GLU A 119 27.75 5.55 -15.92
C GLU A 119 27.87 4.03 -16.16
N ASN A 120 28.96 3.61 -16.81
CA ASN A 120 29.19 2.19 -17.14
C ASN A 120 29.14 1.26 -15.92
N GLN A 121 29.76 1.66 -14.81
CA GLN A 121 29.78 0.83 -13.60
C GLN A 121 28.39 0.64 -12.99
N PHE A 122 27.58 1.71 -12.97
CA PHE A 122 26.20 1.66 -12.49
C PHE A 122 25.35 0.78 -13.40
N ARG A 123 25.45 0.96 -14.73
CA ARG A 123 24.78 0.13 -15.73
C ARG A 123 25.11 -1.35 -15.56
N ASP A 124 26.39 -1.70 -15.39
CA ASP A 124 26.83 -3.09 -15.25
C ASP A 124 26.37 -3.73 -13.93
N ALA A 125 26.27 -2.95 -12.86
CA ALA A 125 25.73 -3.41 -11.58
C ALA A 125 24.23 -3.71 -11.69
N VAL A 126 23.44 -2.75 -12.21
CA VAL A 126 21.99 -2.91 -12.41
C VAL A 126 21.69 -4.07 -13.37
N SER A 127 22.39 -4.15 -14.50
CA SER A 127 22.17 -5.20 -15.50
C SER A 127 22.43 -6.60 -14.95
N ARG A 128 23.51 -6.80 -14.18
CA ARG A 128 23.82 -8.10 -13.57
C ARG A 128 22.77 -8.51 -12.53
N HIS A 129 22.22 -7.55 -11.80
CA HIS A 129 21.19 -7.82 -10.80
C HIS A 129 19.88 -8.21 -11.49
N LEU A 130 19.37 -7.35 -12.38
CA LEU A 130 18.12 -7.59 -13.11
C LEU A 130 18.17 -8.87 -13.96
N LEU A 131 19.31 -9.19 -14.58
CA LEU A 131 19.47 -10.43 -15.35
C LEU A 131 19.17 -11.66 -14.48
N LYS A 132 19.71 -11.70 -13.25
CA LYS A 132 19.46 -12.82 -12.35
C LYS A 132 17.99 -12.85 -11.96
N GLU A 133 17.43 -11.74 -11.51
CA GLU A 133 16.05 -11.70 -11.03
C GLU A 133 15.06 -12.11 -12.12
N VAL A 134 15.14 -11.48 -13.29
CA VAL A 134 14.27 -11.78 -14.43
C VAL A 134 14.41 -13.23 -14.86
N TYR A 135 15.63 -13.75 -14.95
CA TYR A 135 15.87 -15.16 -15.31
C TYR A 135 15.22 -16.13 -14.32
N HIS A 136 15.39 -15.91 -13.01
CA HIS A 136 14.81 -16.79 -12.00
C HIS A 136 13.29 -16.67 -11.96
N GLN A 137 12.73 -15.47 -12.07
CA GLN A 137 11.27 -15.26 -12.10
C GLN A 137 10.63 -15.96 -13.30
N ILE A 138 11.23 -15.84 -14.50
CA ILE A 138 10.74 -16.52 -15.71
C ILE A 138 10.77 -18.05 -15.52
N ARG A 139 11.83 -18.61 -14.94
CA ARG A 139 11.96 -20.07 -14.75
C ARG A 139 11.15 -20.61 -13.57
N GLN A 140 10.85 -19.79 -12.56
CA GLN A 140 9.96 -20.18 -11.47
C GLN A 140 8.49 -20.08 -11.88
N GLY A 141 8.15 -19.16 -12.80
CA GLY A 141 6.83 -19.05 -13.41
C GLY A 141 6.52 -20.09 -14.49
N HIS A 142 7.56 -20.73 -15.05
CA HIS A 142 7.45 -21.90 -15.92
C HIS A 142 7.99 -23.15 -15.21
N PRO A 143 7.17 -23.88 -14.42
CA PRO A 143 7.53 -25.25 -14.08
C PRO A 143 7.61 -26.01 -15.40
N ASP A 144 8.83 -26.39 -15.80
CA ASP A 144 9.06 -27.23 -16.97
C ASP A 144 8.17 -28.48 -16.84
N THR A 145 7.09 -28.54 -17.62
CA THR A 145 6.44 -29.79 -17.98
C THR A 145 7.45 -30.60 -18.79
N VAL A 146 8.23 -31.42 -18.08
CA VAL A 146 8.96 -32.56 -18.63
C VAL A 146 8.19 -33.82 -18.26
#